data_AF-A0A966Q515-F1
#
_entry.id   AF-A0A966Q515-F1
#
_cell.length_a   1.000
_cell.length_b   1.000
_cell.length_c   1.000
_cell.angle_alpha   90.00
_cell.angle_beta   90.00
_cell.angle_gamma   90.00
#
_symmetry.space_group_name_H-M   'P 1'
#
loop_
_entity.id
_entity.type
_entity.pdbx_description
1 polymer ?
#
loop_
_entity_poly.entity_id
_entity_poly.type
_entity_poly.pdbx_seq_one_letter_code
_entity_poly.pdbx_strand_id
1 'polypeptide(L)'
;MAAGSTYTPIATTTLGSNAANITFSSIPATYTDLVVILNGAFTTAETIGVQFNSDTGSNYSSTILAGSGSSVSSGRNSNQTGLSVGTNGYWTTTIISNSILNIQNYSNTTTYKTMLSRSNNSSVGLDAIVGLWRSTAAINAIKLYGLYSGHSFITGTTATLYGIAAA
;
A
#
# COMPACT_ATOMS: atom_id res chain seq x y z
N MET A 1 3.55 33.18 -8.60
CA MET A 1 3.64 32.11 -7.58
C MET A 1 3.83 30.82 -8.34
N ALA A 2 5.01 30.19 -8.31
CA ALA A 2 5.18 28.86 -8.91
C ALA A 2 4.30 27.88 -8.12
N ALA A 3 3.46 27.09 -8.78
CA ALA A 3 2.74 26.01 -8.12
C ALA A 3 3.79 25.10 -7.47
N GLY A 4 3.78 24.99 -6.14
CA GLY A 4 4.65 24.06 -5.42
C GLY A 4 4.42 22.64 -5.95
N SER A 5 5.46 21.80 -5.92
CA SER A 5 5.33 20.41 -6.38
C SER A 5 4.21 19.72 -5.60
N THR A 6 3.14 19.32 -6.30
CA THR A 6 1.98 18.64 -5.69
C THR A 6 2.38 17.35 -4.99
N TYR A 7 3.43 16.68 -5.48
CA TYR A 7 4.07 15.52 -4.86
C TYR A 7 5.50 15.87 -4.44
N THR A 8 5.80 15.75 -3.15
CA THR A 8 7.16 15.92 -2.62
C THR A 8 7.70 14.56 -2.16
N PRO A 9 8.82 14.07 -2.71
CA PRO A 9 9.44 12.83 -2.23
C PRO A 9 9.83 12.95 -0.76
N ILE A 10 9.41 12.00 0.07
CA ILE A 10 9.80 11.88 1.48
C ILE A 10 10.94 10.89 1.63
N ALA A 11 10.82 9.72 0.99
CA ALA A 11 11.83 8.67 1.06
C ALA A 11 11.71 7.71 -0.14
N THR A 12 12.84 7.15 -0.57
CA THR A 12 12.92 6.09 -1.59
C THR A 12 13.81 4.97 -1.09
N THR A 13 13.36 3.73 -1.27
CA THR A 13 14.13 2.53 -1.01
C THR A 13 14.24 1.71 -2.29
N THR A 14 15.47 1.29 -2.63
CA THR A 14 15.72 0.28 -3.67
C THR A 14 16.38 -0.93 -3.00
N LEU A 15 15.80 -2.11 -3.16
CA LEU A 15 16.32 -3.31 -2.52
C LEU A 15 17.62 -3.79 -3.20
N GLY A 16 18.70 -3.90 -2.43
CA GLY A 16 19.97 -4.51 -2.88
C GLY A 16 20.00 -6.04 -2.78
N SER A 17 19.04 -6.63 -2.08
CA SER A 17 18.81 -8.07 -1.95
C SER A 17 17.32 -8.33 -1.76
N ASN A 18 16.87 -9.58 -1.91
CA ASN A 18 15.48 -9.94 -1.62
C ASN A 18 15.14 -9.61 -0.15
N ALA A 19 13.95 -9.08 0.10
CA ALA A 19 13.52 -8.72 1.45
C ALA A 19 12.03 -9.01 1.65
N ALA A 20 11.66 -9.49 2.84
CA ALA A 20 10.27 -9.77 3.19
C ALA A 20 9.43 -8.51 3.40
N ASN A 21 10.08 -7.36 3.64
CA ASN A 21 9.40 -6.09 3.88
C ASN A 21 10.25 -4.88 3.52
N ILE A 22 9.58 -3.75 3.30
CA ILE A 22 10.14 -2.41 3.16
C ILE A 22 9.41 -1.52 4.17
N THR A 23 10.15 -0.75 4.98
CA THR A 23 9.57 0.12 6.00
C THR A 23 9.99 1.56 5.79
N PHE A 24 9.00 2.46 5.78
CA PHE A 24 9.20 3.90 5.96
C PHE A 24 8.89 4.23 7.42
N SER A 25 9.81 4.91 8.09
CA SER A 25 9.66 5.37 9.48
C SER A 25 9.90 6.87 9.58
N SER A 26 9.55 7.45 10.73
CA SER A 26 9.72 8.89 11.00
C SER A 26 9.10 9.78 9.92
N ILE A 27 7.94 9.39 9.40
CA ILE A 27 7.22 10.15 8.37
C ILE A 27 6.81 11.50 8.96
N PRO A 28 7.28 12.64 8.41
CA PRO A 28 6.91 13.96 8.91
C PRO A 28 5.41 14.19 8.77
N ALA A 29 4.77 14.81 9.77
CA ALA A 29 3.34 15.13 9.76
C ALA A 29 3.04 16.51 9.12
N THR A 30 3.71 16.84 8.01
CA THR A 30 3.66 18.17 7.36
C THR A 30 2.86 18.20 6.06
N TYR A 31 2.26 17.07 5.70
CA TYR A 31 1.49 16.90 4.46
C TYR A 31 0.03 16.58 4.79
N THR A 32 -0.87 16.76 3.83
CA THR A 32 -2.28 16.37 4.00
C THR A 32 -2.46 14.87 3.79
N ASP A 33 -1.87 14.36 2.71
CA ASP A 33 -2.02 12.97 2.27
C ASP A 33 -0.65 12.39 1.88
N LEU A 34 -0.58 11.06 1.81
CA LEU A 34 0.60 10.34 1.33
C LEU A 34 0.29 9.53 0.10
N VAL A 35 1.29 9.35 -0.75
CA VAL A 35 1.26 8.36 -1.84
C VAL A 35 2.48 7.47 -1.77
N VAL A 36 2.25 6.17 -1.80
CA VAL A 36 3.30 5.17 -1.92
C VAL A 36 3.24 4.58 -3.32
N ILE A 37 4.36 4.59 -4.02
CA ILE A 37 4.51 3.95 -5.32
C ILE A 37 5.53 2.81 -5.15
N LEU A 38 5.09 1.58 -5.41
CA LEU A 38 5.96 0.41 -5.45
C LEU A 38 6.09 -0.10 -6.89
N ASN A 39 7.30 -0.49 -7.28
CA ASN A 39 7.56 -1.19 -8.53
C ASN A 39 8.48 -2.38 -8.26
N GLY A 40 8.07 -3.57 -8.68
CA GLY A 40 8.88 -4.77 -8.50
C GLY A 40 8.09 -6.04 -8.75
N ALA A 41 8.60 -7.13 -8.20
CA ALA A 41 7.99 -8.45 -8.23
C ALA A 41 8.25 -9.17 -6.90
N PHE A 42 7.63 -10.32 -6.70
CA PHE A 42 7.93 -11.20 -5.57
C PHE A 42 8.72 -12.43 -6.01
N THR A 43 9.35 -13.10 -5.06
CA THR A 43 9.98 -14.42 -5.26
C THR A 43 8.95 -15.52 -5.55
N THR A 44 7.70 -15.32 -5.13
CA THR A 44 6.54 -16.19 -5.34
C THR A 44 5.31 -15.31 -5.57
N ALA A 45 4.32 -15.77 -6.34
CA ALA A 45 3.10 -14.98 -6.56
C ALA A 45 2.42 -14.62 -5.23
N GLU A 46 2.18 -13.32 -5.00
CA GLU A 46 1.78 -12.79 -3.70
C GLU A 46 1.15 -11.40 -3.82
N THR A 47 0.31 -11.06 -2.84
CA THR A 47 -0.22 -9.71 -2.65
C THR A 47 0.54 -8.94 -1.57
N ILE A 48 0.69 -7.64 -1.81
CA ILE A 48 1.32 -6.73 -0.85
C ILE A 48 0.36 -6.48 0.32
N GLY A 49 0.87 -6.70 1.53
CA GLY A 49 0.31 -6.25 2.78
C GLY A 49 0.83 -4.88 3.19
N VAL A 50 -0.01 -4.09 3.86
CA VAL A 50 0.33 -2.78 4.42
C VAL A 50 -0.03 -2.75 5.90
N GLN A 51 0.91 -2.30 6.72
CA GLN A 51 0.73 -2.09 8.14
C GLN A 51 1.17 -0.68 8.52
N PHE A 52 0.37 0.00 9.35
CA PHE A 52 0.66 1.34 9.84
C PHE A 52 1.12 1.29 11.30
N ASN A 53 2.12 2.11 11.64
CA ASN A 53 2.61 2.32 13.00
C ASN A 53 2.89 1.02 13.79
N SER A 54 3.33 -0.04 13.10
CA SER A 54 3.53 -1.37 13.68
C SER A 54 2.30 -1.97 14.38
N ASP A 55 1.09 -1.48 14.07
CA ASP A 55 -0.15 -2.00 14.65
C ASP A 55 -0.45 -3.39 14.09
N THR A 56 -0.28 -4.41 14.93
CA THR A 56 -0.59 -5.82 14.65
C THR A 56 -1.96 -6.23 15.21
N GLY A 57 -2.72 -5.30 15.80
CA GLY A 57 -4.07 -5.55 16.28
C GLY A 57 -5.07 -5.70 15.14
N SER A 58 -6.24 -6.25 15.44
CA SER A 58 -7.36 -6.44 14.49
C SER A 58 -8.07 -5.13 14.11
N ASN A 59 -7.30 -4.10 13.73
CA ASN A 59 -7.76 -2.73 13.48
C ASN A 59 -7.96 -2.40 12.01
N TYR A 60 -7.81 -3.38 11.12
CA TYR A 60 -7.89 -3.17 9.69
C TYR A 60 -9.14 -3.81 9.09
N SER A 61 -9.70 -3.16 8.08
CA SER A 61 -10.74 -3.73 7.23
C SER A 61 -10.57 -3.24 5.80
N SER A 62 -11.02 -4.03 4.83
CA SER A 62 -10.99 -3.66 3.42
C SER A 62 -12.32 -3.95 2.76
N THR A 63 -12.77 -3.03 1.90
CA THR A 63 -13.86 -3.25 0.95
C THR A 63 -13.24 -3.35 -0.44
N ILE A 64 -13.52 -4.44 -1.13
CA ILE A 64 -12.87 -4.83 -2.39
C ILE A 64 -13.93 -4.87 -3.48
N LEU A 65 -13.64 -4.24 -4.61
CA LEU A 65 -14.34 -4.43 -5.87
C LEU A 65 -13.35 -5.07 -6.85
N ALA A 66 -13.68 -6.24 -7.38
CA ALA A 66 -12.80 -7.03 -8.22
C ALA A 66 -13.46 -7.39 -9.56
N GLY A 67 -12.65 -7.51 -10.60
CA GLY A 67 -13.10 -7.97 -11.92
C GLY A 67 -12.09 -8.92 -12.54
N SER A 68 -12.55 -10.04 -13.09
CA SER A 68 -11.72 -11.08 -13.74
C SER A 68 -11.73 -11.02 -15.28
N GLY A 69 -12.36 -9.99 -15.85
CA GLY A 69 -12.64 -9.89 -17.29
C GLY A 69 -13.91 -10.64 -17.75
N SER A 70 -14.39 -11.61 -16.96
CA SER A 70 -15.65 -12.34 -17.20
C SER A 70 -16.71 -12.14 -16.13
N SER A 71 -16.28 -11.87 -14.88
CA SER A 71 -17.15 -11.67 -13.73
C SER A 71 -16.72 -10.44 -12.94
N VAL A 72 -17.68 -9.84 -12.24
CA VAL A 72 -17.46 -8.76 -11.28
C VAL A 72 -17.89 -9.26 -9.91
N SER A 73 -17.13 -8.94 -8.88
CA SER A 73 -17.43 -9.31 -7.49
C SER A 73 -17.10 -8.18 -6.52
N SER A 74 -17.74 -8.20 -5.36
CA SER A 74 -17.42 -7.33 -4.24
C SER A 74 -17.29 -8.14 -2.96
N GLY A 75 -16.37 -7.76 -2.09
CA GLY A 75 -16.13 -8.44 -0.81
C GLY A 75 -15.71 -7.49 0.29
N ARG A 76 -15.76 -7.97 1.54
CA ARG A 76 -15.29 -7.22 2.70
C ARG A 76 -14.50 -8.11 3.64
N ASN A 77 -13.31 -7.68 4.01
CA ASN A 77 -12.50 -8.31 5.05
C ASN A 77 -12.55 -7.42 6.29
N SER A 78 -12.89 -8.00 7.44
CA SER A 78 -13.01 -7.28 8.71
C SER A 78 -11.99 -7.79 9.72
N ASN A 79 -11.64 -6.96 10.70
CA ASN A 79 -10.84 -7.34 11.86
C ASN A 79 -9.47 -7.96 11.50
N GLN A 80 -8.88 -7.46 10.41
CA GLN A 80 -7.57 -7.87 9.92
C GLN A 80 -6.44 -7.18 10.71
N THR A 81 -5.24 -7.74 10.63
CA THR A 81 -4.01 -7.21 11.25
C THR A 81 -3.14 -6.37 10.30
N GLY A 82 -3.61 -6.19 9.07
CA GLY A 82 -3.04 -5.34 8.03
C GLY A 82 -4.02 -5.18 6.86
N LEU A 83 -3.69 -4.32 5.90
CA LEU A 83 -4.46 -4.12 4.66
C LEU A 83 -3.85 -4.93 3.51
N SER A 84 -4.70 -5.46 2.65
CA SER A 84 -4.29 -6.02 1.36
C SER A 84 -4.39 -4.97 0.25
N VAL A 85 -3.39 -4.91 -0.62
CA VAL A 85 -3.34 -4.02 -1.80
C VAL A 85 -4.00 -4.63 -3.04
N GLY A 86 -4.36 -5.92 -2.98
CA GLY A 86 -4.97 -6.63 -4.10
C GLY A 86 -5.70 -7.90 -3.68
N THR A 87 -6.32 -8.56 -4.64
CA THR A 87 -6.81 -9.93 -4.55
C THR A 87 -6.54 -10.64 -5.86
N ASN A 88 -7.00 -10.10 -6.98
CA ASN A 88 -6.71 -10.58 -8.33
C ASN A 88 -5.48 -9.88 -8.95
N GLY A 89 -5.21 -8.64 -8.56
CA GLY A 89 -4.06 -7.83 -8.97
C GLY A 89 -2.77 -8.15 -8.22
N TYR A 90 -2.57 -9.39 -7.80
CA TYR A 90 -1.35 -9.81 -7.10
C TYR A 90 -0.13 -9.77 -8.02
N TRP A 91 1.04 -9.60 -7.41
CA TRP A 91 2.32 -9.56 -8.10
C TRP A 91 2.82 -10.98 -8.39
N THR A 92 3.50 -11.15 -9.51
CA THR A 92 4.06 -12.45 -9.93
C THR A 92 5.58 -12.46 -9.81
N THR A 93 6.22 -13.52 -10.28
CA THR A 93 7.68 -13.67 -10.27
C THR A 93 8.36 -13.20 -11.55
N THR A 94 7.61 -13.10 -12.65
CA THR A 94 8.16 -12.84 -14.00
C THR A 94 7.78 -11.47 -14.56
N ILE A 95 6.77 -10.80 -13.98
CA ILE A 95 6.28 -9.50 -14.43
C ILE A 95 6.58 -8.48 -13.34
N ILE A 96 7.27 -7.40 -13.72
CA ILE A 96 7.41 -6.22 -12.87
C ILE A 96 6.05 -5.53 -12.82
N SER A 97 5.45 -5.50 -11.64
CA SER A 97 4.18 -4.87 -11.36
C SER A 97 4.39 -3.53 -10.67
N ASN A 98 3.40 -2.64 -10.84
CA ASN A 98 3.31 -1.37 -10.15
C ASN A 98 2.13 -1.40 -9.16
N SER A 99 2.27 -0.74 -8.03
CA SER A 99 1.17 -0.51 -7.09
C SER A 99 1.26 0.90 -6.52
N ILE A 100 0.14 1.61 -6.59
CA ILE A 100 0.00 2.98 -6.09
C ILE A 100 -1.02 2.95 -4.95
N LEU A 101 -0.59 3.44 -3.79
CA LEU A 101 -1.39 3.52 -2.58
C LEU A 101 -1.58 4.99 -2.24
N ASN A 102 -2.83 5.44 -2.13
CA ASN A 102 -3.15 6.79 -1.64
C ASN A 102 -3.64 6.68 -0.20
N ILE A 103 -2.96 7.31 0.75
CA ILE A 103 -3.31 7.28 2.17
C ILE A 103 -3.82 8.66 2.55
N GLN A 104 -5.08 8.73 2.95
CA GLN A 104 -5.79 9.99 3.16
C GLN A 104 -5.70 10.46 4.61
N ASN A 105 -5.56 11.77 4.81
CA ASN A 105 -5.58 12.43 6.14
C ASN A 105 -4.66 11.74 7.16
N TYR A 106 -3.46 11.34 6.73
CA TYR A 106 -2.59 10.47 7.52
C TYR A 106 -2.13 11.12 8.83
N SER A 107 -2.00 12.45 8.87
CA SER A 107 -1.53 13.24 10.01
C SER A 107 -2.65 13.69 10.96
N ASN A 108 -3.90 13.66 10.50
CA ASN A 108 -5.07 14.05 11.29
C ASN A 108 -5.20 13.14 12.55
N THR A 109 -5.62 13.66 13.70
CA THR A 109 -5.75 12.87 14.94
C THR A 109 -7.18 12.62 15.42
N THR A 110 -8.17 12.97 14.61
CA THR A 110 -9.60 12.94 14.96
C THR A 110 -10.41 11.94 14.13
N THR A 111 -9.88 11.49 12.98
CA THR A 111 -10.57 10.56 12.07
C THR A 111 -9.78 9.27 11.87
N TYR A 112 -10.49 8.17 11.60
CA TYR A 112 -9.86 6.92 11.16
C TYR A 112 -9.20 7.08 9.79
N LYS A 113 -8.17 6.28 9.52
CA LYS A 113 -7.36 6.40 8.31
C LYS A 113 -7.86 5.52 7.19
N THR A 114 -7.86 6.06 5.99
CA THR A 114 -8.23 5.31 4.79
C THR A 114 -7.06 5.24 3.81
N MET A 115 -6.99 4.10 3.13
CA MET A 115 -6.08 3.85 2.03
C MET A 115 -6.88 3.44 0.81
N LEU A 116 -6.57 4.03 -0.33
CA LEU A 116 -7.07 3.61 -1.63
C LEU A 116 -5.94 2.89 -2.36
N SER A 117 -6.27 1.77 -2.96
CA SER A 117 -5.33 1.07 -3.84
C SER A 117 -6.05 0.56 -5.08
N ARG A 118 -5.33 0.57 -6.19
CA ARG A 118 -5.71 -0.10 -7.43
C ARG A 118 -4.58 -1.02 -7.84
N SER A 119 -4.93 -2.23 -8.19
CA SER A 119 -4.00 -3.24 -8.64
C SER A 119 -4.59 -3.99 -9.83
N ASN A 120 -3.73 -4.46 -10.72
CA ASN A 120 -4.13 -5.23 -11.88
C ASN A 120 -3.06 -6.23 -12.24
N ASN A 121 -3.51 -7.37 -12.74
CA ASN A 121 -2.69 -8.43 -13.31
C ASN A 121 -3.35 -8.83 -14.64
N SER A 122 -2.60 -8.69 -15.74
CA SER A 122 -3.11 -8.91 -17.09
C SER A 122 -3.67 -10.30 -17.34
N SER A 123 -3.25 -11.29 -16.56
CA SER A 123 -3.68 -12.69 -16.71
C SER A 123 -4.81 -13.08 -15.75
N VAL A 124 -5.17 -12.23 -14.79
CA VAL A 124 -6.10 -12.58 -13.70
C VAL A 124 -7.24 -11.58 -13.59
N GLY A 125 -6.94 -10.29 -13.50
CA GLY A 125 -7.97 -9.29 -13.26
C GLY A 125 -7.46 -8.00 -12.64
N LEU A 126 -8.41 -7.18 -12.16
CA LEU A 126 -8.16 -5.91 -11.51
C LEU A 126 -8.92 -5.83 -10.19
N ASP A 127 -8.40 -5.01 -9.27
CA ASP A 127 -9.06 -4.67 -8.01
C ASP A 127 -9.05 -3.15 -7.79
N ALA A 128 -10.10 -2.67 -7.15
CA ALA A 128 -10.17 -1.39 -6.48
C ALA A 128 -10.52 -1.64 -5.01
N ILE A 129 -9.64 -1.18 -4.10
CA ILE A 129 -9.75 -1.51 -2.68
C ILE A 129 -9.70 -0.23 -1.86
N VAL A 130 -10.67 -0.12 -0.94
CA VAL A 130 -10.66 0.85 0.16
C VAL A 130 -10.27 0.11 1.43
N GLY A 131 -9.11 0.44 1.97
CA GLY A 131 -8.66 0.01 3.28
C GLY A 131 -9.02 1.02 4.35
N LEU A 132 -9.46 0.55 5.52
CA LEU A 132 -9.72 1.33 6.71
C LEU A 132 -8.85 0.82 7.85
N TRP A 133 -8.03 1.69 8.41
CA TRP A 133 -7.35 1.48 9.69
C TRP A 133 -8.09 2.25 10.78
N ARG A 134 -8.72 1.53 11.70
CA ARG A 134 -9.59 2.05 12.76
C ARG A 134 -8.81 2.64 13.94
N SER A 135 -7.85 3.50 13.62
CA SER A 135 -7.06 4.28 14.57
C SER A 135 -7.10 5.74 14.17
N THR A 136 -7.22 6.62 15.15
CA THR A 136 -7.10 8.06 14.93
C THR A 136 -5.65 8.53 15.00
N ALA A 137 -4.69 7.68 15.35
CA ALA A 137 -3.28 8.08 15.43
C ALA A 137 -2.76 8.58 14.07
N ALA A 138 -1.88 9.58 14.11
CA ALA A 138 -1.15 10.01 12.92
C ALA A 138 -0.23 8.86 12.44
N ILE A 139 -0.21 8.59 11.13
CA ILE A 139 0.66 7.57 10.54
C ILE A 139 2.09 8.12 10.46
N ASN A 140 3.00 7.58 11.26
CA ASN A 140 4.41 7.95 11.27
C ASN A 140 5.33 6.82 10.76
N ALA A 141 4.78 5.62 10.54
CA ALA A 141 5.46 4.51 9.92
C ALA A 141 4.52 3.69 9.02
N ILE A 142 5.04 3.24 7.87
CA ILE A 142 4.36 2.38 6.91
C ILE A 142 5.28 1.20 6.62
N LYS A 143 4.78 -0.02 6.87
CA LYS A 143 5.44 -1.27 6.49
C LYS A 143 4.70 -1.91 5.33
N LEU A 144 5.44 -2.19 4.27
CA LEU A 144 5.03 -2.95 3.09
C LEU A 144 5.62 -4.36 3.23
N TYR A 145 4.83 -5.41 3.09
CA TYR A 145 5.29 -6.79 3.32
C TYR A 145 4.55 -7.80 2.43
N GLY A 146 5.10 -9.00 2.24
CA GLY A 146 4.34 -10.11 1.66
C GLY A 146 3.34 -10.67 2.68
N LEU A 147 2.06 -10.87 2.30
CA LEU A 147 1.03 -11.31 3.25
C LEU A 147 1.30 -12.70 3.85
N TYR A 148 1.87 -13.63 3.07
CA TYR A 148 2.25 -14.95 3.55
C TYR A 148 3.75 -15.02 3.90
N SER A 149 4.07 -15.85 4.89
CA SER A 149 5.44 -16.05 5.35
C SER A 149 6.31 -16.69 4.27
N GLY A 150 7.58 -16.26 4.19
CA GLY A 150 8.55 -16.78 3.23
C GLY A 150 8.50 -16.14 1.84
N HIS A 151 7.51 -15.28 1.56
CA HIS A 151 7.45 -14.51 0.32
C HIS A 151 8.19 -13.18 0.46
N SER A 152 9.07 -12.87 -0.49
CA SER A 152 9.92 -11.67 -0.45
C SER A 152 9.79 -10.85 -1.72
N PHE A 153 9.87 -9.53 -1.57
CA PHE A 153 10.14 -8.65 -2.69
C PHE A 153 11.50 -9.01 -3.29
N ILE A 154 11.60 -9.02 -4.61
CA ILE A 154 12.86 -9.29 -5.29
C ILE A 154 13.82 -8.11 -5.19
N THR A 155 15.11 -8.39 -5.32
CA THR A 155 16.17 -7.39 -5.52
C THR A 155 15.81 -6.44 -6.67
N GLY A 156 16.11 -5.15 -6.51
CA GLY A 156 15.75 -4.11 -7.47
C GLY A 156 14.33 -3.57 -7.31
N THR A 157 13.50 -4.14 -6.44
CA THR A 157 12.20 -3.55 -6.08
C THR A 157 12.42 -2.14 -5.52
N THR A 158 11.66 -1.18 -6.04
CA THR A 158 11.68 0.22 -5.61
C THR A 158 10.38 0.55 -4.89
N ALA A 159 10.47 1.27 -3.78
CA ALA A 159 9.33 1.86 -3.09
C ALA A 159 9.66 3.32 -2.82
N THR A 160 8.78 4.23 -3.24
CA THR A 160 8.90 5.66 -2.96
C THR A 160 7.67 6.16 -2.24
N LEU A 161 7.89 6.89 -1.16
CA LEU A 161 6.88 7.60 -0.39
C LEU A 161 6.92 9.09 -0.78
N TYR A 162 5.77 9.62 -1.15
CA TYR A 162 5.55 11.03 -1.44
C TYR A 162 4.55 11.61 -0.45
N GLY A 163 4.76 12.87 -0.07
CA GLY A 163 3.77 13.71 0.59
C GLY A 163 3.03 14.57 -0.44
N ILE A 164 1.71 14.69 -0.29
CA ILE A 164 0.90 15.63 -1.06
C ILE A 164 0.87 16.96 -0.31
N ALA A 165 1.35 18.02 -0.97
CA ALA A 165 1.36 19.36 -0.39
C ALA A 165 -0.06 19.77 0.00
N ALA A 166 -0.21 20.39 1.17
CA ALA A 166 -1.51 20.87 1.62
C ALA A 166 -2.10 21.86 0.60
N ALA A 167 -3.36 21.67 0.26
CA ALA A 167 -4.14 22.59 -0.57
C ALA A 167 -4.34 23.94 0.14
#